data_AF-A0A2M7YCR9-F1
#
_entry.id   AF-A0A2M7YCR9-F1
#
_cell.length_a   1.000
_cell.length_b   1.000
_cell.length_c   1.000
_cell.angle_alpha   90.00
_cell.angle_beta   90.00
_cell.angle_gamma   90.00
#
_symmetry.space_group_name_H-M   'P 1'
#
loop_
_entity.id
_entity.type
_entity.pdbx_description
1 polymer ?
#
loop_
_entity_poly.entity_id
_entity_poly.type
_entity_poly.pdbx_seq_one_letter_code
_entity_poly.pdbx_strand_id
1 'polypeptide(L)'
;MTDPRHGDSRALRRALGAFATGVTVVTSRDAAGAPVGLTANSFTSVSLDPPLVLVCIGETAASYGVFCETRRFAVNVLRADQIEIAQVFATKGADRFAAVTWREVATGAPVLDEAAAWFDCRTHTVTPAGDHAILIGEVVAFGESDAEPLGYHRGGFVAIGGGAPVRLSALVTRGETALVRDGPAPRLPSAARFGPDTARDSLLGQIAAAGAAGAFPTPIDAFDVGATHHVVYHALAPDAARAAPGWRFAPLAEAAQGLPGGDAAMRRLRAAQSA
;
A
#
# COMPACT_ATOMS: atom_id res chain seq x y z
N MET A 1 -2.36 -17.60 -29.89
CA MET A 1 -3.38 -17.45 -28.83
C MET A 1 -3.56 -18.82 -28.19
N THR A 2 -3.10 -19.02 -26.95
CA THR A 2 -3.25 -20.30 -26.24
C THR A 2 -4.64 -20.38 -25.64
N ASP A 3 -5.42 -21.42 -25.98
CA ASP A 3 -6.73 -21.67 -25.37
C ASP A 3 -6.52 -22.16 -23.92
N PRO A 4 -6.96 -21.41 -22.89
CA PRO A 4 -6.80 -21.80 -21.50
C PRO A 4 -7.55 -23.09 -21.13
N ARG A 5 -8.51 -23.53 -21.96
CA ARG A 5 -9.30 -24.75 -21.75
C ARG A 5 -8.58 -26.03 -22.22
N HIS A 6 -7.46 -25.92 -22.94
CA HIS A 6 -6.81 -27.05 -23.64
C HIS A 6 -5.32 -27.24 -23.35
N GLY A 7 -4.85 -26.84 -22.16
CA GLY A 7 -3.57 -27.31 -21.63
C GLY A 7 -2.37 -26.44 -21.97
N ASP A 8 -2.07 -25.53 -21.05
CA ASP A 8 -0.74 -25.41 -20.46
C ASP A 8 -0.87 -24.56 -19.19
N SER A 9 -1.23 -25.20 -18.06
CA SER A 9 -1.34 -24.51 -16.76
C SER A 9 -0.04 -23.81 -16.37
N ARG A 10 1.12 -24.24 -16.90
CA ARG A 10 2.40 -23.55 -16.70
C ARG A 10 2.48 -22.27 -17.53
N ALA A 11 2.02 -22.27 -18.78
CA ALA A 11 1.91 -21.05 -19.58
C ALA A 11 0.94 -20.04 -18.97
N LEU A 12 -0.23 -20.48 -18.49
CA LEU A 12 -1.17 -19.60 -17.79
C LEU A 12 -0.54 -19.03 -16.51
N ARG A 13 0.08 -19.87 -15.67
CA ARG A 13 0.78 -19.41 -14.46
C ARG A 13 1.91 -18.43 -14.77
N ARG A 14 2.67 -18.68 -15.84
CA ARG A 14 3.73 -17.76 -16.31
C ARG A 14 3.16 -16.43 -16.77
N ALA A 15 2.02 -16.42 -17.48
CA ALA A 15 1.34 -15.21 -17.91
C ALA A 15 0.78 -14.42 -16.72
N LEU A 16 0.12 -15.09 -15.77
CA LEU A 16 -0.37 -14.48 -14.52
C LEU A 16 0.78 -13.86 -13.70
N GLY A 17 1.94 -14.55 -13.65
CA GLY A 17 3.13 -14.05 -12.98
C GLY A 17 3.76 -12.80 -13.61
N ALA A 18 3.28 -12.31 -14.76
CA ALA A 18 3.72 -11.04 -15.32
C ALA A 18 3.17 -9.83 -14.53
N PHE A 19 2.06 -10.00 -13.80
CA PHE A 19 1.57 -8.99 -12.88
C PHE A 19 2.39 -9.05 -11.58
N ALA A 20 3.17 -8.00 -11.30
CA ALA A 20 3.93 -7.89 -10.07
C ALA A 20 2.99 -7.61 -8.89
N THR A 21 3.28 -8.23 -7.75
CA THR A 21 2.43 -8.15 -6.55
C THR A 21 3.30 -7.94 -5.31
N GLY A 22 2.72 -7.41 -4.24
CA GLY A 22 3.28 -7.57 -2.90
C GLY A 22 3.06 -9.00 -2.40
N VAL A 23 3.77 -9.38 -1.33
CA VAL A 23 3.58 -10.66 -0.64
C VAL A 23 2.88 -10.43 0.69
N THR A 24 1.87 -11.23 0.98
CA THR A 24 1.13 -11.17 2.25
C THR A 24 1.14 -12.50 2.97
N VAL A 25 1.00 -12.47 4.29
CA VAL A 25 0.58 -13.60 5.12
C VAL A 25 -0.83 -13.33 5.62
N VAL A 26 -1.77 -14.18 5.21
CA VAL A 26 -3.15 -14.15 5.68
C VAL A 26 -3.26 -15.05 6.91
N THR A 27 -3.76 -14.53 8.01
CA THR A 27 -3.88 -15.25 9.29
C THR A 27 -5.31 -15.29 9.78
N SER A 28 -5.63 -16.32 10.56
CA SER A 28 -6.91 -16.51 11.23
C SER A 28 -6.70 -17.41 12.45
N ARG A 29 -7.80 -17.88 13.04
CA ARG A 29 -7.82 -18.95 14.04
C ARG A 29 -8.71 -20.07 13.58
N ASP A 30 -8.33 -21.29 13.91
CA ASP A 30 -9.20 -22.46 13.74
C ASP A 30 -10.31 -22.51 14.82
N ALA A 31 -11.14 -23.55 14.75
CA ALA A 31 -12.23 -23.77 15.69
C ALA A 31 -11.77 -23.99 17.14
N ALA A 32 -10.54 -24.48 17.35
CA ALA A 32 -9.93 -24.65 18.67
C ALA A 32 -9.27 -23.35 19.18
N GLY A 33 -9.24 -22.31 18.35
CA GLY A 33 -8.60 -21.03 18.65
C GLY A 33 -7.11 -21.00 18.34
N ALA A 34 -6.52 -22.06 17.78
CA ALA A 34 -5.11 -22.07 17.40
C ALA A 34 -4.88 -21.18 16.17
N PRO A 35 -3.75 -20.45 16.10
CA PRO A 35 -3.47 -19.58 14.98
C PRO A 35 -3.18 -20.39 13.71
N VAL A 36 -3.76 -19.95 12.60
CA VAL A 36 -3.49 -20.50 11.26
C VAL A 36 -3.13 -19.36 10.32
N GLY A 37 -2.32 -19.64 9.30
CA GLY A 37 -2.06 -18.65 8.27
C GLY A 37 -1.32 -19.21 7.07
N LEU A 38 -1.39 -18.52 5.94
CA LEU A 38 -0.68 -18.88 4.71
C LEU A 38 -0.14 -17.66 4.00
N THR A 39 0.90 -17.87 3.21
CA THR A 39 1.38 -16.85 2.26
C THR A 39 0.43 -16.75 1.07
N ALA A 40 0.06 -15.53 0.69
CA ALA A 40 -0.74 -15.23 -0.48
C ALA A 40 -0.23 -13.95 -1.18
N ASN A 41 -0.35 -13.91 -2.50
CA ASN A 41 -0.06 -12.72 -3.30
C ASN A 41 -1.24 -12.32 -4.21
N SER A 42 -2.43 -12.85 -3.91
CA SER A 42 -3.71 -12.55 -4.57
C SER A 42 -4.49 -11.43 -3.87
N PHE A 43 -3.84 -10.69 -2.96
CA PHE A 43 -4.44 -9.60 -2.19
C PHE A 43 -4.76 -8.39 -3.08
N THR A 44 -5.92 -7.78 -2.86
CA THR A 44 -6.38 -6.57 -3.57
C THR A 44 -7.21 -5.69 -2.63
N SER A 45 -7.01 -4.37 -2.70
CA SER A 45 -7.96 -3.40 -2.14
C SER A 45 -9.24 -3.33 -2.99
N VAL A 46 -10.41 -3.21 -2.36
CA VAL A 46 -11.70 -3.30 -3.05
C VAL A 46 -12.51 -2.01 -2.93
N SER A 47 -12.63 -1.46 -1.73
CA SER A 47 -13.46 -0.28 -1.47
C SER A 47 -12.88 0.54 -0.31
N LEU A 48 -13.09 1.86 -0.35
CA LEU A 48 -12.76 2.76 0.77
C LEU A 48 -13.96 2.99 1.71
N ASP A 49 -15.18 3.01 1.18
CA ASP A 49 -16.41 3.15 1.98
C ASP A 49 -17.53 2.24 1.43
N PRO A 50 -17.87 1.13 2.12
CA PRO A 50 -17.20 0.61 3.31
C PRO A 50 -15.77 0.14 2.99
N PRO A 51 -14.84 0.08 3.97
CA PRO A 51 -13.45 -0.29 3.74
C PRO A 51 -13.31 -1.80 3.52
N LEU A 52 -13.17 -2.23 2.26
CA LEU A 52 -13.12 -3.63 1.87
C LEU A 52 -11.78 -4.00 1.21
N VAL A 53 -11.30 -5.21 1.55
CA VAL A 53 -10.17 -5.89 0.90
C VAL A 53 -10.56 -7.31 0.51
N LEU A 54 -9.82 -7.94 -0.40
CA LEU A 54 -9.98 -9.35 -0.71
C LEU A 54 -8.65 -10.09 -0.82
N VAL A 55 -8.70 -11.41 -0.63
CA VAL A 55 -7.61 -12.35 -0.91
C VAL A 55 -8.18 -13.69 -1.37
N CYS A 56 -7.51 -14.37 -2.30
CA CYS A 56 -7.95 -15.69 -2.78
C CYS A 56 -7.20 -16.80 -2.05
N ILE A 57 -7.92 -17.75 -1.47
CA ILE A 57 -7.38 -18.92 -0.77
C ILE A 57 -7.56 -20.17 -1.64
N GLY A 58 -6.48 -20.85 -1.98
CA GLY A 58 -6.54 -22.06 -2.81
C GLY A 58 -7.06 -23.26 -2.03
N GLU A 59 -7.88 -24.10 -2.69
CA GLU A 59 -8.47 -25.32 -2.10
C GLU A 59 -7.43 -26.32 -1.60
N THR A 60 -6.22 -26.28 -2.16
CA THR A 60 -5.12 -27.17 -1.78
C THR A 60 -4.40 -26.75 -0.49
N ALA A 61 -4.71 -25.57 0.07
CA ALA A 61 -4.15 -25.10 1.33
C ALA A 61 -4.69 -25.94 2.51
N ALA A 62 -3.79 -26.33 3.43
CA ALA A 62 -4.21 -27.09 4.62
C ALA A 62 -5.20 -26.32 5.50
N SER A 63 -5.16 -24.99 5.46
CA SER A 63 -6.06 -24.09 6.17
C SER A 63 -7.30 -23.69 5.36
N TYR A 64 -7.54 -24.25 4.17
CA TYR A 64 -8.66 -23.86 3.30
C TYR A 64 -10.01 -23.88 4.03
N GLY A 65 -10.35 -25.01 4.67
CA GLY A 65 -11.61 -25.15 5.42
C GLY A 65 -11.75 -24.11 6.54
N VAL A 66 -10.65 -23.77 7.23
CA VAL A 66 -10.67 -22.73 8.27
C VAL A 66 -11.01 -21.36 7.67
N PHE A 67 -10.42 -21.01 6.52
CA PHE A 67 -10.71 -19.73 5.86
C PHE A 67 -12.09 -19.67 5.21
N CYS A 68 -12.66 -20.80 4.79
CA CYS A 68 -14.03 -20.84 4.27
C CYS A 68 -15.08 -20.54 5.34
N GLU A 69 -14.81 -20.88 6.60
CA GLU A 69 -15.74 -20.71 7.72
C GLU A 69 -15.35 -19.56 8.65
N THR A 70 -14.22 -18.90 8.39
CA THR A 70 -13.72 -17.88 9.31
C THR A 70 -14.61 -16.65 9.34
N ARG A 71 -14.80 -16.09 10.54
CA ARG A 71 -15.49 -14.82 10.76
C ARG A 71 -14.53 -13.62 10.82
N ARG A 72 -13.23 -13.87 10.81
CA ARG A 72 -12.18 -12.89 11.01
C ARG A 72 -10.87 -13.34 10.35
N PHE A 73 -10.07 -12.40 9.89
CA PHE A 73 -8.74 -12.69 9.42
C PHE A 73 -7.91 -11.42 9.46
N ALA A 74 -6.59 -11.55 9.47
CA ALA A 74 -5.70 -10.43 9.22
C ALA A 74 -4.90 -10.66 7.94
N VAL A 75 -4.63 -9.60 7.20
CA VAL A 75 -3.70 -9.59 6.07
C VAL A 75 -2.46 -8.84 6.50
N ASN A 76 -1.30 -9.50 6.44
CA ASN A 76 -0.02 -8.92 6.85
C ASN A 76 0.87 -8.80 5.61
N VAL A 77 1.09 -7.59 5.13
CA VAL A 77 2.01 -7.29 4.01
C VAL A 77 3.44 -7.46 4.51
N LEU A 78 4.19 -8.37 3.90
CA LEU A 78 5.56 -8.67 4.33
C LEU A 78 6.53 -7.59 3.88
N ARG A 79 7.56 -7.36 4.70
CA ARG A 79 8.72 -6.52 4.39
C ARG A 79 9.70 -7.24 3.46
N ALA A 80 10.52 -6.48 2.76
CA ALA A 80 11.51 -6.97 1.80
C ALA A 80 12.52 -7.97 2.40
N ASP A 81 12.78 -7.91 3.70
CA ASP A 81 13.67 -8.82 4.44
C ASP A 81 12.99 -10.12 4.91
N GLN A 82 11.67 -10.26 4.74
CA GLN A 82 10.86 -11.39 5.25
C GLN A 82 10.64 -12.52 4.23
N ILE A 83 11.61 -12.77 3.34
CA ILE A 83 11.56 -13.88 2.38
C ILE A 83 11.39 -15.23 3.09
N GLU A 84 12.11 -15.45 4.18
CA GLU A 84 12.04 -16.70 4.95
C GLU A 84 10.65 -16.91 5.55
N ILE A 85 10.02 -15.84 6.06
CA ILE A 85 8.65 -15.89 6.59
C ILE A 85 7.65 -16.25 5.48
N ALA A 86 7.78 -15.63 4.30
CA ALA A 86 6.96 -15.97 3.13
C ALA A 86 7.07 -17.46 2.77
N GLN A 87 8.27 -18.04 2.86
CA GLN A 87 8.51 -19.46 2.56
C GLN A 87 7.95 -20.40 3.64
N VAL A 88 8.14 -20.06 4.92
CA VAL A 88 7.61 -20.83 6.05
C VAL A 88 6.08 -20.90 5.98
N PHE A 89 5.41 -19.77 5.77
CA PHE A 89 3.94 -19.71 5.68
C PHE A 89 3.38 -20.32 4.38
N ALA A 90 4.19 -20.53 3.35
CA ALA A 90 3.81 -21.26 2.15
C ALA A 90 3.96 -22.80 2.30
N THR A 91 4.75 -23.26 3.27
CA THR A 91 5.08 -24.69 3.46
C THR A 91 4.05 -25.39 4.34
N LYS A 92 3.63 -26.61 3.96
CA LYS A 92 2.67 -27.43 4.73
C LYS A 92 3.36 -28.08 5.94
N GLY A 93 2.70 -28.10 7.10
CA GLY A 93 3.14 -28.84 8.29
C GLY A 93 4.26 -28.18 9.12
N ALA A 94 4.70 -26.97 8.78
CA ALA A 94 5.62 -26.19 9.60
C ALA A 94 4.91 -25.59 10.82
N ASP A 95 5.62 -25.42 11.93
CA ASP A 95 5.18 -24.55 13.03
C ASP A 95 5.38 -23.08 12.64
N ARG A 96 4.44 -22.57 11.85
CA ARG A 96 4.55 -21.26 11.17
C ARG A 96 4.64 -20.10 12.16
N PHE A 97 3.91 -20.18 13.27
CA PHE A 97 3.80 -19.10 14.24
C PHE A 97 4.97 -19.06 15.23
N ALA A 98 5.79 -20.11 15.31
CA ALA A 98 7.07 -20.06 16.02
C ALA A 98 8.13 -19.21 15.30
N ALA A 99 7.96 -18.95 13.99
CA ALA A 99 8.91 -18.17 13.19
C ALA A 99 8.66 -16.65 13.25
N VAL A 100 7.59 -16.19 13.92
CA VAL A 100 7.17 -14.79 13.92
C VAL A 100 6.65 -14.36 15.30
N THR A 101 6.85 -13.08 15.64
CA THR A 101 6.11 -12.43 16.71
C THR A 101 4.79 -11.89 16.16
N TRP A 102 3.72 -12.06 16.93
CA TRP A 102 2.40 -11.63 16.55
C TRP A 102 1.57 -11.24 17.77
N ARG A 103 0.55 -10.43 17.54
CA ARG A 103 -0.37 -9.92 18.55
C ARG A 103 -1.80 -9.96 18.05
N GLU A 104 -2.73 -9.71 18.96
CA GLU A 104 -4.15 -9.48 18.63
C GLU A 104 -4.43 -7.99 18.59
N VAL A 105 -5.43 -7.58 17.78
CA VAL A 105 -5.84 -6.19 17.64
C VAL A 105 -7.32 -6.01 17.96
N ALA A 106 -8.21 -6.07 16.97
CA ALA A 106 -9.63 -5.79 17.13
C ALA A 106 -10.49 -7.05 17.00
N THR A 107 -10.17 -7.96 16.07
CA THR A 107 -10.95 -9.18 15.85
C THR A 107 -10.41 -10.40 16.59
N GLY A 108 -9.16 -10.34 17.05
CA GLY A 108 -8.41 -11.47 17.61
C GLY A 108 -7.70 -12.34 16.55
N ALA A 109 -7.74 -11.96 15.27
CA ALA A 109 -6.88 -12.55 14.25
C ALA A 109 -5.39 -12.18 14.51
N PRO A 110 -4.42 -13.09 14.30
CA PRO A 110 -3.01 -12.79 14.52
C PRO A 110 -2.47 -11.72 13.56
N VAL A 111 -2.04 -10.57 14.08
CA VAL A 111 -1.32 -9.53 13.32
C VAL A 111 0.17 -9.68 13.58
N LEU A 112 0.98 -9.75 12.52
CA LEU A 112 2.44 -9.84 12.63
C LEU A 112 3.01 -8.46 13.01
N ASP A 113 3.89 -8.41 14.01
CA ASP A 113 4.42 -7.13 14.51
C ASP A 113 5.30 -6.43 13.49
N GLU A 114 6.11 -7.22 12.78
CA GLU A 114 7.12 -6.74 11.84
C GLU A 114 6.59 -6.65 10.40
N ALA A 115 5.28 -6.46 10.19
CA ALA A 115 4.71 -6.31 8.85
C ALA A 115 4.95 -4.91 8.26
N ALA A 116 5.14 -4.81 6.94
CA ALA A 116 5.16 -3.52 6.24
C ALA A 116 3.83 -2.78 6.39
N ALA A 117 2.72 -3.51 6.29
CA ALA A 117 1.38 -3.05 6.64
C ALA A 117 0.52 -4.22 7.10
N TRP A 118 -0.53 -3.96 7.86
CA TRP A 118 -1.49 -4.97 8.29
C TRP A 118 -2.93 -4.45 8.29
N PHE A 119 -3.86 -5.36 8.03
CA PHE A 119 -5.30 -5.09 8.00
C PHE A 119 -6.01 -6.17 8.81
N ASP A 120 -6.64 -5.79 9.92
CA ASP A 120 -7.47 -6.67 10.74
C ASP A 120 -8.93 -6.58 10.26
N CYS A 121 -9.48 -7.71 9.83
CA CYS A 121 -10.70 -7.77 9.04
C CYS A 121 -11.75 -8.67 9.69
N ARG A 122 -13.02 -8.22 9.63
CA ARG A 122 -14.17 -9.12 9.77
C ARG A 122 -14.49 -9.71 8.41
N THR A 123 -14.80 -11.00 8.35
CA THR A 123 -15.22 -11.62 7.09
C THR A 123 -16.53 -10.98 6.65
N HIS A 124 -16.51 -10.38 5.46
CA HIS A 124 -17.69 -9.81 4.81
C HIS A 124 -18.40 -10.91 4.01
N THR A 125 -17.68 -11.58 3.10
CA THR A 125 -18.22 -12.65 2.26
C THR A 125 -17.11 -13.64 1.89
N VAL A 126 -17.47 -14.92 1.73
CA VAL A 126 -16.63 -15.94 1.11
C VAL A 126 -17.34 -16.46 -0.14
N THR A 127 -16.68 -16.37 -1.30
CA THR A 127 -17.27 -16.74 -2.58
C THR A 127 -16.44 -17.81 -3.29
N PRO A 128 -17.00 -18.99 -3.62
CA PRO A 128 -16.30 -19.99 -4.44
C PRO A 128 -15.94 -19.43 -5.82
N ALA A 129 -14.72 -19.71 -6.29
CA ALA A 129 -14.18 -19.19 -7.55
C ALA A 129 -13.18 -20.15 -8.18
N GLY A 130 -13.68 -21.23 -8.78
CA GLY A 130 -12.83 -22.26 -9.40
C GLY A 130 -12.13 -23.12 -8.34
N ASP A 131 -10.81 -23.22 -8.40
CA ASP A 131 -9.97 -23.94 -7.44
C ASP A 131 -9.54 -23.09 -6.23
N HIS A 132 -10.22 -21.96 -6.02
CA HIS A 132 -10.01 -21.01 -4.92
C HIS A 132 -11.34 -20.54 -4.33
N ALA A 133 -11.29 -20.01 -3.12
CA ALA A 133 -12.33 -19.15 -2.56
C ALA A 133 -11.83 -17.70 -2.49
N ILE A 134 -12.68 -16.74 -2.89
CA ILE A 134 -12.44 -15.31 -2.69
C ILE A 134 -12.94 -14.95 -1.30
N LEU A 135 -12.02 -14.56 -0.42
CA LEU A 135 -12.30 -14.07 0.91
C LEU A 135 -12.32 -12.55 0.89
N ILE A 136 -13.49 -11.95 1.10
CA ILE A 136 -13.67 -10.50 1.20
C ILE A 136 -13.80 -10.13 2.68
N GLY A 137 -13.03 -9.15 3.12
CA GLY A 137 -13.02 -8.66 4.51
C GLY A 137 -13.32 -7.17 4.59
N GLU A 138 -14.10 -6.81 5.60
CA GLU A 138 -14.27 -5.43 6.04
C GLU A 138 -13.16 -5.09 7.03
N VAL A 139 -12.35 -4.09 6.72
CA VAL A 139 -11.22 -3.65 7.54
C VAL A 139 -11.76 -2.89 8.76
N VAL A 140 -11.50 -3.43 9.95
CA VAL A 140 -11.92 -2.82 11.23
C VAL A 140 -10.78 -2.15 11.98
N ALA A 141 -9.53 -2.52 11.68
CA ALA A 141 -8.33 -1.84 12.13
C ALA A 141 -7.20 -2.08 11.12
N PHE A 142 -6.26 -1.15 11.01
CA PHE A 142 -5.09 -1.28 10.14
C PHE A 142 -3.90 -0.52 10.71
N GLY A 143 -2.72 -0.80 10.19
CA GLY A 143 -1.49 -0.06 10.50
C GLY A 143 -0.42 -0.30 9.45
N GLU A 144 0.60 0.54 9.46
CA GLU A 144 1.72 0.49 8.54
C GLU A 144 3.05 0.81 9.24
N SER A 145 4.15 0.51 8.56
CA SER A 145 5.51 0.90 8.93
C SER A 145 6.25 1.48 7.72
N ASP A 146 7.44 2.02 7.95
CA ASP A 146 8.33 2.57 6.91
C ASP A 146 9.01 1.50 6.05
N ALA A 147 8.79 0.22 6.36
CA ALA A 147 9.53 -0.86 5.72
C ALA A 147 9.11 -1.04 4.27
N GLU A 148 10.10 -1.20 3.39
CA GLU A 148 9.85 -1.55 2.00
C GLU A 148 9.16 -2.92 1.91
N PRO A 149 8.09 -3.07 1.11
CA PRO A 149 7.37 -4.32 1.01
C PRO A 149 8.13 -5.36 0.16
N LEU A 150 7.93 -6.64 0.47
CA LEU A 150 8.40 -7.75 -0.36
C LEU A 150 7.57 -7.84 -1.63
N GLY A 151 8.24 -7.85 -2.78
CA GLY A 151 7.61 -8.08 -4.07
C GLY A 151 7.69 -9.53 -4.53
N TYR A 152 6.77 -9.89 -5.41
CA TYR A 152 6.77 -11.16 -6.14
C TYR A 152 6.44 -10.93 -7.61
N HIS A 153 7.32 -11.38 -8.50
CA HIS A 153 7.20 -11.22 -9.94
C HIS A 153 7.79 -12.43 -10.66
N ARG A 154 7.06 -12.96 -11.64
CA ARG A 154 7.47 -14.12 -12.47
C ARG A 154 7.98 -15.33 -11.68
N GLY A 155 7.37 -15.59 -10.53
CA GLY A 155 7.68 -16.75 -9.70
C GLY A 155 8.83 -16.54 -8.71
N GLY A 156 9.42 -15.35 -8.65
CA GLY A 156 10.52 -15.01 -7.74
C GLY A 156 10.20 -13.83 -6.83
N PHE A 157 10.84 -13.81 -5.66
CA PHE A 157 10.85 -12.65 -4.78
C PHE A 157 11.72 -11.54 -5.37
N VAL A 158 11.29 -10.29 -5.22
CA VAL A 158 12.00 -9.09 -5.69
C VAL A 158 11.90 -7.99 -4.64
N ALA A 159 12.91 -7.13 -4.59
CA ALA A 159 12.80 -5.87 -3.85
C ALA A 159 11.94 -4.89 -4.68
N ILE A 160 10.97 -4.28 -4.02
CA ILE A 160 10.24 -3.13 -4.57
C ILE A 160 11.05 -1.89 -4.17
N GLY A 161 11.33 -0.98 -5.12
CA GLY A 161 12.08 0.27 -4.84
C GLY A 161 13.44 0.45 -5.54
N GLY A 162 13.90 -0.51 -6.34
CA GLY A 162 15.17 -0.41 -7.09
C GLY A 162 15.11 0.33 -8.44
N GLY A 163 14.11 1.19 -8.64
CA GLY A 163 13.83 1.87 -9.92
C GLY A 163 14.64 3.14 -10.16
N ALA A 164 14.34 3.81 -11.27
CA ALA A 164 14.81 5.18 -11.53
C ALA A 164 14.57 6.08 -10.30
N PRO A 165 15.48 7.03 -9.98
CA PRO A 165 15.29 7.95 -8.87
C PRO A 165 13.88 8.53 -8.84
N VAL A 166 13.17 8.40 -7.73
CA VAL A 166 11.83 8.96 -7.57
C VAL A 166 11.91 10.28 -6.82
N ARG A 167 11.14 11.27 -7.28
CA ARG A 167 10.87 12.52 -6.55
C ARG A 167 9.38 12.67 -6.31
N LEU A 168 9.00 12.57 -5.05
CA LEU A 168 7.64 12.83 -4.59
C LEU A 168 7.52 14.31 -4.24
N SER A 169 6.45 14.98 -4.67
CA SER A 169 6.16 16.37 -4.30
C SER A 169 4.71 16.50 -3.87
N ALA A 170 4.42 17.26 -2.82
CA ALA A 170 3.07 17.46 -2.32
C ALA A 170 2.58 18.89 -2.53
N LEU A 171 1.52 19.06 -3.31
CA LEU A 171 0.74 20.29 -3.37
C LEU A 171 -0.26 20.28 -2.21
N VAL A 172 0.13 20.87 -1.08
CA VAL A 172 -0.71 20.98 0.11
C VAL A 172 -1.54 22.26 0.03
N THR A 173 -2.85 22.13 -0.22
CA THR A 173 -3.73 23.27 -0.54
C THR A 173 -4.62 23.71 0.62
N ARG A 174 -5.01 24.97 0.59
CA ARG A 174 -6.05 25.57 1.44
C ARG A 174 -6.80 26.63 0.64
N GLY A 175 -8.05 26.34 0.28
CA GLY A 175 -8.77 27.14 -0.70
C GLY A 175 -7.96 27.28 -1.99
N GLU A 176 -7.77 28.50 -2.48
CA GLU A 176 -7.01 28.80 -3.69
C GLU A 176 -5.49 28.99 -3.47
N THR A 177 -5.00 28.62 -2.29
CA THR A 177 -3.58 28.74 -1.93
C THR A 177 -2.94 27.37 -1.72
N ALA A 178 -1.62 27.31 -1.86
CA ALA A 178 -0.83 26.11 -1.61
C ALA A 178 0.45 26.44 -0.82
N LEU A 179 0.86 25.49 -0.01
CA LEU A 179 2.04 25.60 0.84
C LEU A 179 3.31 25.52 -0.02
N VAL A 180 4.12 26.56 0.05
CA VAL A 180 5.40 26.66 -0.67
C VAL A 180 6.50 27.15 0.27
N ARG A 181 7.72 26.72 0.00
CA ARG A 181 8.90 27.23 0.68
C ARG A 181 9.33 28.56 0.07
N ASP A 182 9.67 29.53 0.91
CA ASP A 182 10.18 30.81 0.47
C ASP A 182 11.50 30.66 -0.32
N GLY A 183 11.66 31.49 -1.35
CA GLY A 183 12.81 31.49 -2.23
C GLY A 183 12.54 32.20 -3.55
N PRO A 184 13.56 32.31 -4.42
CA PRO A 184 13.43 32.94 -5.75
C PRO A 184 12.54 32.14 -6.72
N ALA A 185 12.34 30.84 -6.44
CA ALA A 185 11.37 30.00 -7.12
C ALA A 185 10.59 29.20 -6.05
N PRO A 186 9.27 29.06 -6.19
CA PRO A 186 8.45 28.33 -5.23
C PRO A 186 8.83 26.85 -5.25
N ARG A 187 8.93 26.24 -4.07
CA ARG A 187 9.22 24.82 -3.91
C ARG A 187 8.18 24.16 -3.02
N LEU A 188 7.70 23.01 -3.45
CA LEU A 188 6.76 22.18 -2.69
C LEU A 188 7.51 21.33 -1.66
N PRO A 189 6.84 20.89 -0.58
CA PRO A 189 7.32 19.76 0.22
C PRO A 189 7.61 18.57 -0.70
N SER A 190 8.83 18.03 -0.63
CA SER A 190 9.25 16.97 -1.55
C SER A 190 10.28 16.04 -0.94
N ALA A 191 10.24 14.77 -1.35
CA ALA A 191 11.06 13.69 -0.80
C ALA A 191 11.39 12.65 -1.88
N ALA A 192 12.21 11.66 -1.54
CA ALA A 192 12.50 10.52 -2.42
C ALA A 192 11.62 9.29 -2.12
N ARG A 193 10.93 9.28 -0.98
CA ARG A 193 10.13 8.14 -0.49
C ARG A 193 8.92 8.57 0.33
N PHE A 194 7.95 7.67 0.44
CA PHE A 194 6.92 7.73 1.48
C PHE A 194 7.49 7.30 2.83
N GLY A 195 6.76 7.65 3.88
CA GLY A 195 7.12 7.38 5.27
C GLY A 195 6.35 8.32 6.21
N PRO A 196 6.48 8.14 7.53
CA PRO A 196 5.72 8.79 8.57
C PRO A 196 6.14 10.25 8.70
N ASP A 197 5.28 11.04 9.34
CA ASP A 197 5.49 12.47 9.57
C ASP A 197 6.67 12.79 10.51
N THR A 198 7.14 11.80 11.28
CA THR A 198 8.33 11.92 12.14
C THR A 198 9.65 11.81 11.35
N ALA A 199 9.63 11.18 10.17
CA ALA A 199 10.82 10.96 9.35
C ALA A 199 11.07 12.15 8.40
N ARG A 200 12.04 13.01 8.71
CA ARG A 200 12.29 14.24 7.93
C ARG A 200 12.66 14.02 6.46
N ASP A 201 13.11 12.84 6.08
CA ASP A 201 13.45 12.48 4.70
C ASP A 201 12.25 11.91 3.90
N SER A 202 11.09 11.69 4.56
CA SER A 202 9.85 11.22 3.96
C SER A 202 8.96 12.37 3.45
N LEU A 203 8.03 12.07 2.54
CA LEU A 203 7.08 13.07 2.06
C LEU A 203 6.18 13.62 3.19
N LEU A 204 5.63 12.76 4.07
CA LEU A 204 4.81 13.21 5.19
C LEU A 204 5.62 14.04 6.18
N GLY A 205 6.88 13.69 6.43
CA GLY A 205 7.76 14.45 7.30
C GLY A 205 8.10 15.82 6.74
N GLN A 206 8.25 15.96 5.42
CA GLN A 206 8.41 17.26 4.77
C GLN A 206 7.14 18.12 4.87
N ILE A 207 5.96 17.52 4.71
CA ILE A 207 4.66 18.21 4.89
C ILE A 207 4.49 18.67 6.35
N ALA A 208 4.82 17.81 7.31
CA ALA A 208 4.74 18.13 8.74
C ALA A 208 5.74 19.22 9.13
N ALA A 209 6.99 19.15 8.64
CA ALA A 209 8.00 20.18 8.85
C ALA A 209 7.63 21.54 8.22
N ALA A 210 6.80 21.54 7.18
CA ALA A 210 6.25 22.74 6.57
C ALA A 210 5.05 23.33 7.35
N GLY A 211 4.61 22.67 8.43
CA GLY A 211 3.54 23.12 9.32
C GLY A 211 2.14 22.61 8.96
N ALA A 212 2.06 21.54 8.18
CA ALA A 212 0.79 20.92 7.73
C ALA A 212 0.68 19.43 8.11
N ALA A 213 1.16 19.06 9.30
CA ALA A 213 1.04 17.70 9.81
C ALA A 213 -0.43 17.23 9.82
N GLY A 214 -0.68 15.97 9.46
CA GLY A 214 -2.03 15.42 9.30
C GLY A 214 -2.68 15.66 7.93
N ALA A 215 -2.04 16.38 7.01
CA ALA A 215 -2.47 16.43 5.62
C ALA A 215 -2.14 15.09 4.93
N PHE A 216 -3.15 14.38 4.42
CA PHE A 216 -2.96 13.10 3.76
C PHE A 216 -2.85 13.27 2.23
N PRO A 217 -1.70 12.93 1.62
CA PRO A 217 -1.46 13.11 0.19
C PRO A 217 -2.09 12.00 -0.67
N THR A 218 -2.81 12.39 -1.71
CA THR A 218 -3.32 11.50 -2.78
C THR A 218 -2.59 11.79 -4.10
N PRO A 219 -2.19 10.76 -4.86
CA PRO A 219 -1.46 10.98 -6.11
C PRO A 219 -2.38 11.62 -7.16
N ILE A 220 -1.88 12.61 -7.89
CA ILE A 220 -2.64 13.37 -8.91
C ILE A 220 -1.94 13.48 -10.26
N ASP A 221 -0.61 13.29 -10.33
CA ASP A 221 0.14 13.24 -11.59
C ASP A 221 1.42 12.42 -11.41
N ALA A 222 1.91 11.79 -12.49
CA ALA A 222 3.19 11.10 -12.50
C ALA A 222 3.84 11.20 -13.90
N PHE A 223 5.13 11.52 -13.96
CA PHE A 223 5.85 11.75 -15.22
C PHE A 223 7.36 11.67 -15.04
N ASP A 224 8.09 11.46 -16.13
CA ASP A 224 9.55 11.41 -16.12
C ASP A 224 10.17 12.75 -16.54
N VAL A 225 11.20 13.19 -15.80
CA VAL A 225 12.08 14.31 -16.18
C VAL A 225 13.52 13.81 -16.18
N GLY A 226 14.09 13.66 -17.37
CA GLY A 226 15.39 13.00 -17.52
C GLY A 226 15.32 11.55 -17.02
N ALA A 227 16.19 11.20 -16.07
CA ALA A 227 16.19 9.88 -15.44
C ALA A 227 15.38 9.80 -14.13
N THR A 228 14.70 10.87 -13.73
CA THR A 228 13.94 10.91 -12.46
C THR A 228 12.45 10.74 -12.74
N HIS A 229 11.81 9.80 -12.05
CA HIS A 229 10.36 9.65 -12.05
C HIS A 229 9.76 10.58 -10.99
N HIS A 230 8.85 11.45 -11.39
CA HIS A 230 8.18 12.39 -10.50
C HIS A 230 6.76 11.93 -10.23
N VAL A 231 6.35 11.97 -8.97
CA VAL A 231 4.95 11.77 -8.57
C VAL A 231 4.50 12.99 -7.77
N VAL A 232 3.42 13.61 -8.21
CA VAL A 232 2.81 14.77 -7.56
C VAL A 232 1.61 14.30 -6.78
N TYR A 233 1.55 14.68 -5.52
CA TYR A 233 0.45 14.43 -4.62
C TYR A 233 -0.30 15.72 -4.33
N HIS A 234 -1.60 15.62 -4.11
CA HIS A 234 -2.43 16.67 -3.57
C HIS A 234 -2.82 16.32 -2.14
N ALA A 235 -2.81 17.31 -1.25
CA ALA A 235 -3.35 17.14 0.09
C ALA A 235 -4.13 18.39 0.50
N LEU A 236 -5.14 18.22 1.33
CA LEU A 236 -5.81 19.33 2.00
C LEU A 236 -5.08 19.65 3.31
N ALA A 237 -4.70 20.91 3.50
CA ALA A 237 -4.13 21.37 4.75
C ALA A 237 -5.23 21.35 5.85
N PRO A 238 -4.97 20.78 7.03
CA PRO A 238 -5.90 20.89 8.16
C PRO A 238 -6.18 22.37 8.52
N ASP A 239 -7.38 22.67 9.02
CA ASP A 239 -7.78 24.05 9.37
C ASP A 239 -6.83 24.72 10.39
N ALA A 240 -6.32 23.91 11.33
CA ALA A 240 -5.37 24.34 12.34
C ALA A 240 -3.94 24.55 11.80
N ALA A 241 -3.62 24.03 10.62
CA ALA A 241 -2.27 24.10 10.07
C ALA A 241 -1.82 25.57 9.90
N ARG A 242 -0.56 25.84 10.21
CA ARG A 242 0.07 27.16 10.04
C ARG A 242 1.42 26.91 9.40
N ALA A 243 1.74 27.67 8.35
CA ALA A 243 3.00 27.51 7.67
C ALA A 243 4.16 27.73 8.66
N ALA A 244 5.11 26.79 8.68
CA ALA A 244 6.30 26.89 9.51
C ALA A 244 7.24 28.02 9.01
N PRO A 245 8.20 28.50 9.82
CA PRO A 245 9.16 29.50 9.37
C PRO A 245 9.85 29.11 8.04
N GLY A 246 9.86 30.03 7.08
CA GLY A 246 10.37 29.82 5.72
C GLY A 246 9.39 29.11 4.78
N TRP A 247 8.14 28.91 5.20
CA TRP A 247 7.03 28.44 4.39
C TRP A 247 5.87 29.45 4.44
N ARG A 248 5.07 29.46 3.39
CA ARG A 248 3.82 30.24 3.33
C ARG A 248 2.79 29.59 2.44
N PHE A 249 1.54 30.00 2.60
CA PHE A 249 0.49 29.72 1.63
C PHE A 249 0.53 30.77 0.52
N ALA A 250 0.89 30.35 -0.69
CA ALA A 250 0.97 31.18 -1.88
C ALA A 250 -0.22 30.90 -2.82
N PRO A 251 -0.62 31.82 -3.70
CA PRO A 251 -1.61 31.54 -4.74
C PRO A 251 -1.25 30.28 -5.53
N LEU A 252 -2.23 29.47 -5.90
CA LEU A 252 -1.99 28.20 -6.59
C LEU A 252 -1.19 28.34 -7.89
N ALA A 253 -1.41 29.44 -8.63
CA ALA A 253 -0.67 29.76 -9.84
C ALA A 253 0.83 30.04 -9.61
N GLU A 254 1.21 30.47 -8.41
CA GLU A 254 2.61 30.59 -8.01
C GLU A 254 3.16 29.21 -7.65
N ALA A 255 2.49 28.47 -6.78
CA ALA A 255 2.92 27.13 -6.35
C ALA A 255 3.14 26.15 -7.51
N ALA A 256 2.32 26.28 -8.55
CA ALA A 256 2.46 25.61 -9.85
C ALA A 256 3.86 25.64 -10.44
N GLN A 257 4.57 26.76 -10.30
CA GLN A 257 5.90 26.96 -10.88
C GLN A 257 6.95 26.08 -10.20
N GLY A 258 6.64 25.57 -9.00
CA GLY A 258 7.45 24.59 -8.28
C GLY A 258 7.23 23.14 -8.73
N LEU A 259 6.24 22.88 -9.60
CA LEU A 259 6.04 21.55 -10.18
C LEU A 259 7.01 21.32 -11.34
N PRO A 260 7.70 20.18 -11.38
CA PRO A 260 8.52 19.84 -12.54
C PRO A 260 7.62 19.73 -13.78
N GLY A 261 7.99 20.40 -14.88
CA GLY A 261 7.15 20.52 -16.08
C GLY A 261 6.20 21.74 -16.12
N GLY A 262 6.15 22.57 -15.07
CA GLY A 262 5.48 23.89 -15.08
C GLY A 262 3.98 23.84 -15.40
N ASP A 263 3.54 24.67 -16.35
CA ASP A 263 2.12 24.86 -16.73
C ASP A 263 1.40 23.57 -17.17
N ALA A 264 2.14 22.56 -17.65
CA ALA A 264 1.57 21.28 -18.04
C ALA A 264 1.02 20.49 -16.83
N ALA A 265 1.71 20.56 -15.70
CA ALA A 265 1.28 19.91 -14.46
C ALA A 265 0.00 20.57 -13.89
N MET A 266 -0.12 21.90 -14.01
CA MET A 266 -1.31 22.63 -13.56
C MET A 266 -2.57 22.34 -14.35
N ARG A 267 -2.46 22.15 -15.67
CA ARG A 267 -3.61 21.77 -16.50
C ARG A 267 -4.17 20.41 -16.08
N ARG A 268 -3.31 19.48 -15.66
CA ARG A 268 -3.69 18.14 -15.19
C ARG A 268 -4.26 18.19 -13.76
N LEU A 269 -3.68 19.01 -12.89
CA LEU A 269 -4.16 19.24 -11.53
C LEU A 269 -5.59 19.80 -11.49
N ARG A 270 -5.89 20.76 -12.37
CA ARG A 270 -7.26 21.31 -12.52
C ARG A 270 -8.24 20.29 -13.09
N ALA A 271 -7.80 19.42 -14.01
CA ALA A 271 -8.63 18.36 -14.56
C ALA A 271 -8.96 17.27 -13.51
N ALA A 272 -8.02 16.96 -12.63
CA ALA A 272 -8.19 15.99 -11.55
C ALA A 272 -9.11 16.49 -10.41
N GLN A 273 -9.26 17.81 -10.23
CA GLN A 273 -10.18 18.41 -9.23
C GLN A 273 -11.63 18.55 -9.75
N SER A 274 -11.85 18.35 -11.05
CA SER A 274 -13.17 18.44 -11.71
C SER A 274 -13.82 17.09 -12.00
N ALA A 275 -13.17 15.99 -11.60
CA ALA A 275 -13.63 14.61 -11.76
C ALA A 275 -13.99 14.00 -10.40
#